data_AF-A0A5A9EAP5-F1
#
_entry.id   AF-A0A5A9EAP5-F1
#
_cell.length_a   1.000
_cell.length_b   1.000
_cell.length_c   1.000
_cell.angle_alpha   90.00
_cell.angle_beta   90.00
_cell.angle_gamma   90.00
#
_symmetry.space_group_name_H-M   'P 1'
#
loop_
_entity.id
_entity.type
_entity.pdbx_description
1 polymer ?
#
loop_
_entity_poly.entity_id
_entity_poly.type
_entity_poly.pdbx_seq_one_letter_code
_entity_poly.pdbx_strand_id
1 'polypeptide(L)'
;MLNENRGRDQLEEILDGEEYKAYHDESQGLLAKWWGKAKEWLSEQLEKLFPSLEPTGGAASGILITLIVIVVAILLVVAFFAIQNGVRKRKFRLNKPLQSMNEMEWSYDRHLEEAYKQEGLKDYSKATRHMFLCLLLYFHERDYLKAKVWKTNWEYYDELRKVNRDWAERFYRLALLFDEVAYGERELEEDEYLPYKQEALSWLEHETDSQPYS
;
A
#
# COMPACT_ATOMS: atom_id res chain seq x y z
N MET A 1 -63.83 9.48 -2.84
CA MET A 1 -62.98 10.03 -1.76
C MET A 1 -62.45 8.86 -0.95
N LEU A 2 -61.28 8.34 -1.32
CA LEU A 2 -60.70 7.13 -0.72
C LEU A 2 -59.46 7.51 0.11
N ASN A 3 -59.56 7.29 1.42
CA ASN A 3 -58.52 6.73 2.29
C ASN A 3 -57.12 7.36 2.35
N GLU A 4 -56.98 8.68 2.26
CA GLU A 4 -55.71 9.34 2.59
C GLU A 4 -55.36 9.19 4.08
N ASN A 5 -56.37 9.26 4.97
CA ASN A 5 -56.16 9.10 6.42
C ASN A 5 -55.77 7.67 6.81
N ARG A 6 -56.41 6.63 6.24
CA ARG A 6 -56.06 5.24 6.57
C ARG A 6 -54.64 4.85 6.17
N GLY A 7 -54.11 5.45 5.10
CA GLY A 7 -52.71 5.22 4.71
C GLY A 7 -51.73 5.79 5.72
N ARG A 8 -52.03 6.97 6.29
CA ARG A 8 -51.20 7.61 7.33
C ARG A 8 -51.29 6.86 8.66
N ASP A 9 -52.50 6.45 9.04
CA ASP A 9 -52.73 5.69 10.27
C ASP A 9 -52.00 4.32 10.22
N GLN A 10 -52.02 3.65 9.07
CA GLN A 10 -51.29 2.38 8.87
C GLN A 10 -49.76 2.57 8.82
N LEU A 11 -49.28 3.68 8.25
CA LEU A 11 -47.86 4.02 8.26
C LEU A 11 -47.39 4.32 9.69
N GLU A 12 -48.20 5.01 10.49
CA GLU A 12 -47.90 5.32 11.89
C GLU A 12 -47.85 4.04 12.75
N GLU A 13 -48.79 3.11 12.53
CA GLU A 13 -48.80 1.79 13.18
C GLU A 13 -47.57 0.93 12.81
N ILE A 14 -47.15 0.94 11.55
CA ILE A 14 -45.94 0.22 11.09
C ILE A 14 -44.66 0.85 11.67
N LEU A 15 -44.61 2.17 11.79
CA LEU A 15 -43.45 2.89 12.33
C LEU A 15 -43.32 2.77 13.85
N ASP A 16 -44.43 2.61 14.57
CA ASP A 16 -44.44 2.54 16.04
C ASP A 16 -44.26 1.10 16.58
N GLY A 17 -44.35 0.09 15.70
CA GLY A 17 -44.13 -1.31 16.00
C GLY A 17 -42.70 -1.62 16.50
N GLU A 18 -42.59 -2.56 17.45
CA GLU A 18 -41.32 -2.93 18.10
C GLU A 18 -40.23 -3.39 17.11
N GLU A 19 -40.61 -3.97 15.97
CA GLU A 19 -39.68 -4.41 14.91
C GLU A 19 -38.91 -3.25 14.25
N TYR A 20 -39.51 -2.06 14.13
CA TYR A 20 -38.86 -0.90 13.52
C TYR A 20 -37.94 -0.17 14.51
N LYS A 21 -38.31 -0.15 15.80
CA LYS A 21 -37.49 0.42 16.88
C LYS A 21 -36.22 -0.41 17.14
N ALA A 22 -36.26 -1.72 16.94
CA ALA A 22 -35.10 -2.60 17.07
C ALA A 22 -33.95 -2.27 16.09
N TYR A 23 -34.27 -1.72 14.91
CA TYR A 23 -33.26 -1.40 13.89
C TYR A 23 -32.46 -0.12 14.17
N HIS A 24 -33.01 0.79 14.99
CA HIS A 24 -32.38 2.09 15.27
C HIS A 24 -31.51 2.13 16.52
N ASP A 25 -31.67 1.17 17.45
CA ASP A 25 -30.95 1.18 18.73
C ASP A 25 -29.63 0.38 18.68
N GLU A 26 -29.52 -0.62 17.80
CA GLU A 26 -28.40 -1.57 17.83
C GLU A 26 -27.16 -1.10 17.03
N SER A 27 -27.35 -0.33 15.96
CA SER A 27 -26.26 0.19 15.11
C SER A 27 -25.45 1.33 15.77
N GLN A 28 -26.04 2.02 16.75
CA GLN A 28 -25.35 3.06 17.52
C GLN A 28 -24.53 2.47 18.69
N GLY A 29 -24.89 1.31 19.22
CA GLY A 29 -24.29 0.77 20.44
C GLY A 29 -22.83 0.34 20.32
N LEU A 30 -22.41 -0.25 19.19
CA LEU A 30 -21.04 -0.74 19.04
C LEU A 30 -20.08 0.39 18.68
N LEU A 31 -20.41 1.21 17.68
CA LEU A 31 -19.56 2.34 17.29
C LEU A 31 -19.50 3.41 18.38
N ALA A 32 -20.60 3.70 19.08
CA ALA A 32 -20.57 4.65 20.21
C ALA A 32 -19.77 4.10 21.39
N LYS A 33 -19.81 2.80 21.68
CA LYS A 33 -18.95 2.18 22.72
C LYS A 33 -17.48 2.24 22.34
N TRP A 34 -17.14 1.95 21.09
CA TRP A 34 -15.76 2.07 20.60
C TRP A 34 -15.27 3.53 20.62
N TRP A 35 -16.12 4.47 20.22
CA TRP A 35 -15.85 5.91 20.26
C TRP A 35 -15.69 6.43 21.69
N GLY A 36 -16.54 5.97 22.61
CA GLY A 36 -16.45 6.27 24.04
C GLY A 36 -15.10 5.84 24.61
N LYS A 37 -14.70 4.58 24.38
CA LYS A 37 -13.39 4.07 24.82
C LYS A 37 -12.22 4.83 24.18
N ALA A 38 -12.33 5.22 22.91
CA ALA A 38 -11.30 6.01 22.24
C ALA A 38 -11.15 7.41 22.85
N LYS A 39 -12.27 8.06 23.19
CA LYS A 39 -12.30 9.37 23.85
C LYS A 39 -11.70 9.30 25.25
N GLU A 40 -12.00 8.24 25.99
CA GLU A 40 -11.51 8.00 27.35
C GLU A 40 -9.99 7.76 27.34
N TRP A 41 -9.52 6.88 26.45
CA TRP A 41 -8.08 6.65 26.23
C TRP A 41 -7.35 7.94 25.83
N LEU A 42 -7.94 8.75 24.95
CA LEU A 42 -7.34 10.01 24.52
C LEU A 42 -7.27 11.03 25.67
N SER A 43 -8.31 11.12 26.50
CA SER A 43 -8.35 12.02 27.65
C SER A 43 -7.26 11.67 28.66
N GLU A 44 -7.10 10.40 29.01
CA GLU A 44 -6.06 9.94 29.94
C GLU A 44 -4.64 10.23 29.41
N GLN A 45 -4.44 10.07 28.11
CA GLN A 45 -3.14 10.35 27.49
C GLN A 45 -2.86 11.84 27.43
N LEU A 46 -3.87 12.69 27.23
CA LEU A 46 -3.73 14.15 27.27
C LEU A 46 -3.45 14.65 28.70
N GLU A 47 -4.14 14.11 29.71
CA GLU A 47 -3.91 14.47 31.12
C GLU A 47 -2.52 14.06 31.61
N LYS A 48 -2.01 12.89 31.18
CA LYS A 48 -0.64 12.45 31.49
C LYS A 48 0.43 13.35 30.85
N LEU A 49 0.17 13.84 29.64
CA LEU A 49 1.13 14.65 28.91
C LEU A 49 1.08 16.14 29.31
N PHE A 50 -0.06 16.63 29.81
CA PHE A 50 -0.26 18.03 30.18
C PHE A 50 -0.99 18.20 31.53
N PRO A 51 -0.38 17.78 32.65
CA PRO A 51 -1.00 17.85 33.98
C PRO A 51 -1.19 19.28 34.52
N SER A 52 -0.57 20.30 33.91
CA SER A 52 -0.53 21.69 34.40
C SER A 52 -1.33 22.69 33.55
N LEU A 53 -2.44 22.25 32.95
CA LEU A 53 -3.34 23.12 32.17
C LEU A 53 -4.18 24.01 33.09
N GLU A 54 -3.54 24.91 33.84
CA GLU A 54 -4.22 26.06 34.42
C GLU A 54 -4.26 27.20 33.38
N PRO A 55 -5.45 27.66 32.95
CA PRO A 55 -5.57 28.78 32.04
C PRO A 55 -5.28 30.10 32.79
N THR A 56 -4.01 30.35 33.11
CA THR A 56 -3.56 31.61 33.70
C THR A 56 -2.96 32.51 32.63
N GLY A 57 -3.82 33.36 32.04
CA GLY A 57 -3.41 34.54 31.26
C GLY A 57 -3.46 34.39 29.73
N GLY A 58 -4.07 35.39 29.06
CA GLY A 58 -4.38 35.39 27.63
C GLY A 58 -3.22 35.36 26.63
N ALA A 59 -1.97 35.38 27.10
CA ALA A 59 -0.79 35.15 26.25
C ALA A 59 -0.30 33.68 26.30
N ALA A 60 -0.51 32.98 27.42
CA ALA A 60 -0.21 31.56 27.56
C ALA A 60 -1.18 30.67 26.76
N SER A 61 -2.42 31.13 26.56
CA SER A 61 -3.42 30.44 25.74
C SER A 61 -3.04 30.38 24.26
N GLY A 62 -2.44 31.42 23.70
CA GLY A 62 -2.04 31.47 22.29
C GLY A 62 -0.94 30.46 21.96
N ILE A 63 0.13 30.43 22.76
CA ILE A 63 1.27 29.52 22.58
C ILE A 63 0.81 28.07 22.74
N LEU A 64 -0.07 27.80 23.72
CA LEU A 64 -0.62 26.47 23.96
C LEU A 64 -1.49 25.99 22.78
N ILE A 65 -2.37 26.84 22.25
CA ILE A 65 -3.18 26.52 21.07
C ILE A 65 -2.27 26.24 19.86
N THR A 66 -1.23 27.05 19.65
CA THR A 66 -0.25 26.81 18.58
C THR A 66 0.45 25.48 18.74
N LEU A 67 0.86 25.10 19.95
CA LEU A 67 1.49 23.81 20.23
C LEU A 67 0.54 22.64 19.90
N ILE A 68 -0.72 22.73 20.31
CA ILE A 68 -1.74 21.71 20.02
C ILE A 68 -1.94 21.58 18.51
N VAL A 69 -2.04 22.68 17.78
CA VAL A 69 -2.19 22.67 16.31
C VAL A 69 -0.99 22.01 15.63
N ILE A 70 0.24 22.28 16.09
CA ILE A 70 1.45 21.64 15.57
C ILE A 70 1.44 20.13 15.84
N VAL A 71 1.10 19.70 17.05
CA VAL A 71 1.01 18.27 17.39
C VAL A 71 -0.05 17.57 16.54
N VAL A 72 -1.23 18.18 16.37
CA VAL A 72 -2.29 17.64 15.52
C VAL A 72 -1.82 17.56 14.06
N ALA A 73 -1.13 18.59 13.54
CA ALA A 73 -0.57 18.57 12.19
C ALA A 73 0.44 17.43 12.00
N ILE A 74 1.35 17.22 12.97
CA ILE A 74 2.30 16.11 12.95
C ILE A 74 1.57 14.76 12.96
N LEU A 75 0.55 14.60 13.80
CA LEU A 75 -0.24 13.37 13.86
C LEU A 75 -0.98 13.09 12.54
N LEU A 76 -1.53 14.12 11.90
CA LEU A 76 -2.17 13.98 10.58
C LEU A 76 -1.18 13.56 9.50
N VAL A 77 0.03 14.14 9.51
CA VAL A 77 1.10 13.76 8.57
C VAL A 77 1.53 12.31 8.80
N VAL A 78 1.76 11.91 10.06
CA VAL A 78 2.12 10.52 10.40
C VAL A 78 1.01 9.54 10.00
N ALA A 79 -0.24 9.86 10.29
CA ALA A 79 -1.39 9.04 9.90
C ALA A 79 -1.52 8.92 8.38
N PHE A 80 -1.34 10.02 7.64
CA PHE A 80 -1.35 10.01 6.17
C PHE A 80 -0.29 9.05 5.60
N PHE A 81 0.96 9.15 6.05
CA PHE A 81 2.03 8.25 5.61
C PHE A 81 1.79 6.80 6.03
N ALA A 82 1.27 6.56 7.24
CA ALA A 82 0.98 5.21 7.72
C ALA A 82 -0.12 4.52 6.89
N ILE A 83 -1.20 5.24 6.55
CA ILE A 83 -2.27 4.73 5.69
C ILE A 83 -1.74 4.44 4.28
N GLN A 84 -0.99 5.37 3.70
CA GLN A 84 -0.45 5.21 2.34
C GLN A 84 0.48 3.99 2.26
N ASN A 85 1.35 3.81 3.25
CA ASN A 85 2.26 2.67 3.32
C ASN A 85 1.53 1.34 3.61
N GLY A 86 0.46 1.36 4.40
CA GLY A 86 -0.40 0.21 4.67
C GLY A 86 -1.16 -0.27 3.42
N VAL A 87 -1.69 0.66 2.62
CA VAL A 87 -2.36 0.37 1.35
C VAL A 87 -1.37 -0.20 0.33
N ARG A 88 -0.18 0.41 0.19
CA ARG A 88 0.90 -0.09 -0.68
C ARG A 88 1.30 -1.52 -0.32
N LYS A 89 1.51 -1.81 0.97
CA LYS A 89 1.81 -3.18 1.46
C LYS A 89 0.69 -4.17 1.18
N ARG A 90 -0.57 -3.75 1.23
CA ARG A 90 -1.72 -4.64 0.95
C ARG A 90 -1.83 -4.96 -0.55
N LYS A 91 -1.59 -4.00 -1.44
CA LYS A 91 -1.57 -4.20 -2.91
C LYS A 91 -0.41 -5.11 -3.33
N PHE A 92 0.78 -4.88 -2.77
CA PHE A 92 1.95 -5.74 -2.98
C PHE A 92 1.72 -7.22 -2.68
N ARG A 93 0.86 -7.53 -1.71
CA ARG A 93 0.50 -8.90 -1.34
C ARG A 93 -0.46 -9.61 -2.31
N LEU A 94 -1.06 -8.89 -3.26
CA LEU A 94 -2.10 -9.42 -4.15
C LEU A 94 -1.66 -9.45 -5.62
N ASN A 95 -0.73 -8.58 -6.00
CA ASN A 95 -0.30 -8.41 -7.37
C ASN A 95 0.62 -9.53 -7.85
N LYS A 96 0.38 -10.03 -9.06
CA LYS A 96 1.08 -11.15 -9.71
C LYS A 96 1.88 -10.66 -10.90
N PRO A 97 3.21 -10.57 -10.83
CA PRO A 97 3.98 -9.91 -11.87
C PRO A 97 3.88 -10.59 -13.23
N LEU A 98 3.81 -11.93 -13.24
CA LEU A 98 3.53 -12.71 -14.43
C LEU A 98 2.02 -12.82 -14.60
N GLN A 99 1.47 -12.18 -15.63
CA GLN A 99 0.04 -12.14 -15.89
C GLN A 99 -0.42 -13.23 -16.87
N SER A 100 0.51 -13.78 -17.66
CA SER A 100 0.21 -14.86 -18.62
C SER A 100 1.31 -15.91 -18.69
N MET A 101 0.97 -17.09 -19.25
CA MET A 101 1.96 -18.12 -19.54
C MET A 101 2.97 -17.67 -20.61
N ASN A 102 2.54 -16.86 -21.58
CA ASN A 102 3.42 -16.35 -22.65
C ASN A 102 4.58 -15.50 -22.10
N GLU A 103 4.38 -14.79 -20.98
CA GLU A 103 5.43 -14.03 -20.31
C GLU A 103 6.44 -14.93 -19.56
N MET A 104 6.05 -16.16 -19.22
CA MET A 104 6.97 -17.15 -18.63
C MET A 104 7.73 -17.94 -19.70
N GLU A 105 7.22 -18.00 -20.94
CA GLU A 105 7.87 -18.69 -22.06
C GLU A 105 9.10 -17.93 -22.60
N TRP A 106 9.23 -16.65 -22.27
CA TRP A 106 10.39 -15.85 -22.66
C TRP A 106 11.54 -16.11 -21.70
N SER A 107 12.78 -16.12 -22.21
CA SER A 107 13.97 -16.10 -21.37
C SER A 107 14.16 -14.74 -20.72
N TYR A 108 14.99 -14.68 -19.67
CA TYR A 108 15.36 -13.39 -19.07
C TYR A 108 16.04 -12.47 -20.11
N ASP A 109 16.91 -13.00 -20.97
CA ASP A 109 17.56 -12.26 -22.05
C ASP A 109 16.55 -11.62 -23.01
N ARG A 110 15.50 -12.35 -23.39
CA ARG A 110 14.46 -11.82 -24.28
C ARG A 110 13.67 -10.69 -23.64
N HIS A 111 13.41 -10.80 -22.34
CA HIS A 111 12.81 -9.70 -21.58
C HIS A 111 13.74 -8.49 -21.47
N LEU A 112 15.05 -8.71 -21.34
CA LEU A 112 16.05 -7.64 -21.31
C LEU A 112 16.11 -6.88 -22.65
N GLU A 113 16.15 -7.61 -23.76
CA GLU A 113 16.11 -7.01 -25.12
C GLU A 113 14.84 -6.18 -25.33
N GLU A 114 13.68 -6.71 -24.94
CA GLU A 114 12.42 -5.97 -25.08
C GLU A 114 12.40 -4.74 -24.17
N ALA A 115 12.97 -4.81 -22.96
CA ALA A 115 13.10 -3.64 -22.08
C ALA A 115 13.91 -2.51 -22.74
N TYR A 116 15.06 -2.84 -23.35
CA TYR A 116 15.86 -1.84 -24.08
C TYR A 116 15.16 -1.29 -25.32
N LYS A 117 14.39 -2.11 -26.02
CA LYS A 117 13.58 -1.66 -27.15
C LYS A 117 12.51 -0.66 -26.70
N GLN A 118 11.80 -0.92 -25.60
CA GLN A 118 10.80 0.01 -25.06
C GLN A 118 11.42 1.29 -24.52
N GLU A 119 12.60 1.20 -23.89
CA GLU A 119 13.41 2.37 -23.51
C GLU A 119 13.75 3.25 -24.72
N GLY A 120 14.19 2.65 -25.84
CA GLY A 120 14.47 3.37 -27.08
C GLY A 120 13.24 4.06 -27.68
N LEU A 121 12.04 3.53 -27.40
CA LEU A 121 10.75 4.13 -27.76
C LEU A 121 10.26 5.16 -26.73
N LYS A 122 11.00 5.37 -25.64
CA LYS A 122 10.63 6.21 -24.48
C LYS A 122 9.35 5.73 -23.76
N ASP A 123 9.00 4.46 -23.93
CA ASP A 123 7.93 3.82 -23.16
C ASP A 123 8.54 3.20 -21.89
N TYR A 124 8.87 4.08 -20.94
CA TYR A 124 9.56 3.69 -19.71
C TYR A 124 8.70 2.80 -18.81
N SER A 125 7.38 2.91 -18.90
CA SER A 125 6.45 2.03 -18.20
C SER A 125 6.55 0.59 -18.72
N LYS A 126 6.51 0.38 -20.04
CA LYS A 126 6.73 -0.98 -20.59
C LYS A 126 8.15 -1.47 -20.38
N ALA A 127 9.15 -0.60 -20.49
CA ALA A 127 10.54 -0.95 -20.20
C ALA A 127 10.70 -1.47 -18.76
N THR A 128 10.09 -0.79 -17.79
CA THR A 128 10.05 -1.20 -16.36
C THR A 128 9.42 -2.58 -16.20
N ARG A 129 8.29 -2.85 -16.86
CA ARG A 129 7.62 -4.16 -16.81
C ARG A 129 8.55 -5.27 -17.31
N HIS A 130 9.13 -5.10 -18.50
CA HIS A 130 10.01 -6.12 -19.08
C HIS A 130 11.30 -6.30 -18.26
N MET A 131 11.87 -5.22 -17.74
CA MET A 131 13.06 -5.29 -16.87
C MET A 131 12.77 -6.06 -15.57
N PHE A 132 11.61 -5.85 -14.95
CA PHE A 132 11.22 -6.63 -13.76
C PHE A 132 11.07 -8.12 -14.06
N LEU A 133 10.44 -8.46 -15.19
CA LEU A 133 10.27 -9.86 -15.61
C LEU A 133 11.61 -10.52 -15.93
N CYS A 134 12.53 -9.78 -16.56
CA CYS A 134 13.92 -10.22 -16.73
C CYS A 134 14.55 -10.58 -15.39
N LEU A 135 14.51 -9.67 -14.40
CA LEU A 135 15.10 -9.91 -13.08
C LEU A 135 14.48 -11.14 -12.39
N LEU A 136 13.16 -11.30 -12.49
CA LEU A 136 12.45 -12.42 -11.89
C LEU A 136 12.88 -13.76 -12.49
N LEU A 137 13.03 -13.83 -13.80
CA LEU A 137 13.46 -15.04 -14.51
C LEU A 137 14.96 -15.31 -14.30
N TYR A 138 15.79 -14.27 -14.23
CA TYR A 138 17.19 -14.37 -13.88
C TYR A 138 17.41 -15.00 -12.49
N PHE A 139 16.62 -14.57 -11.49
CA PHE A 139 16.64 -15.19 -10.15
C PHE A 139 16.06 -16.61 -10.14
N HIS A 140 15.11 -16.89 -11.05
CA HIS A 140 14.58 -18.24 -11.21
C HIS A 140 15.62 -19.22 -11.74
N GLU A 141 16.38 -18.83 -12.76
CA GLU A 141 17.45 -19.67 -13.34
C GLU A 141 18.59 -19.96 -12.35
N ARG A 142 18.76 -19.10 -11.34
CA ARG A 142 19.76 -19.25 -10.26
C ARG A 142 19.24 -19.96 -9.01
N ASP A 143 17.99 -20.45 -9.05
CA ASP A 143 17.31 -21.06 -7.90
C ASP A 143 17.21 -20.15 -6.65
N TYR A 144 17.36 -18.82 -6.81
CA TYR A 144 17.16 -17.86 -5.71
C TYR A 144 15.67 -17.71 -5.36
N LEU A 145 14.80 -17.93 -6.34
CA LEU A 145 13.35 -18.03 -6.20
C LEU A 145 12.78 -18.94 -7.27
N LYS A 146 11.48 -19.28 -7.18
CA LYS A 146 10.81 -20.09 -8.22
C LYS A 146 9.70 -19.29 -8.92
N ALA A 147 9.96 -18.81 -10.14
CA ALA A 147 8.97 -18.08 -10.94
C ALA A 147 7.73 -18.93 -11.24
N LYS A 148 6.53 -18.42 -10.92
CA LYS A 148 5.22 -19.03 -11.21
C LYS A 148 4.17 -17.96 -11.53
N VAL A 149 3.29 -18.19 -12.51
CA VAL A 149 2.25 -17.22 -12.93
C VAL A 149 1.30 -16.85 -11.78
N TRP A 150 1.03 -17.78 -10.86
CA TRP A 150 0.10 -17.54 -9.77
C TRP A 150 0.72 -16.84 -8.56
N LYS A 151 2.05 -16.70 -8.51
CA LYS A 151 2.75 -16.12 -7.37
C LYS A 151 2.70 -14.60 -7.38
N THR A 152 2.69 -14.04 -6.18
CA THR A 152 2.72 -12.60 -5.90
C THR A 152 4.13 -12.08 -5.66
N ASN A 153 4.33 -10.78 -5.80
CA ASN A 153 5.59 -10.11 -5.44
C ASN A 153 5.99 -10.36 -3.98
N TRP A 154 5.02 -10.53 -3.08
CA TRP A 154 5.26 -10.92 -1.68
C TRP A 154 5.84 -12.32 -1.51
N GLU A 155 5.37 -13.28 -2.28
CA GLU A 155 5.91 -14.65 -2.22
C GLU A 155 7.35 -14.70 -2.75
N TYR A 156 7.66 -13.92 -3.80
CA TYR A 156 9.03 -13.78 -4.29
C TYR A 156 9.95 -13.10 -3.27
N TYR A 157 9.47 -12.03 -2.62
CA TYR A 157 10.18 -11.40 -1.51
C TYR A 157 10.48 -12.38 -0.37
N ASP A 158 9.50 -13.20 0.03
CA ASP A 158 9.70 -14.17 1.12
C ASP A 158 10.69 -15.29 0.76
N GLU A 159 10.73 -15.71 -0.51
CA GLU A 159 11.76 -16.64 -1.00
C GLU A 159 13.15 -16.01 -0.98
N LEU A 160 13.30 -14.81 -1.55
CA LEU A 160 14.58 -14.10 -1.55
C LEU A 160 15.06 -13.79 -0.13
N ARG A 161 14.16 -13.49 0.81
CA ARG A 161 14.51 -13.22 2.20
C ARG A 161 15.16 -14.41 2.89
N LYS A 162 14.87 -15.64 2.44
CA LYS A 162 15.51 -16.88 2.93
C LYS A 162 16.91 -17.07 2.35
N VAL A 163 17.18 -16.50 1.18
CA VAL A 163 18.50 -16.52 0.53
C VAL A 163 19.39 -15.41 1.08
N ASN A 164 18.92 -14.16 0.99
CA ASN A 164 19.63 -12.98 1.45
C ASN A 164 18.62 -11.85 1.76
N ARG A 165 18.67 -11.35 3.00
CA ARG A 165 17.73 -10.30 3.45
C ARG A 165 17.91 -8.98 2.71
N ASP A 166 19.14 -8.57 2.43
CA ASP A 166 19.41 -7.32 1.72
C ASP A 166 18.93 -7.38 0.28
N TRP A 167 19.07 -8.54 -0.38
CA TRP A 167 18.53 -8.77 -1.71
C TRP A 167 17.01 -8.67 -1.73
N ALA A 168 16.34 -9.24 -0.72
CA ALA A 168 14.90 -9.14 -0.60
C ALA A 168 14.44 -7.68 -0.45
N GLU A 169 15.11 -6.87 0.37
CA GLU A 169 14.76 -5.45 0.54
C GLU A 169 14.98 -4.63 -0.73
N ARG A 170 16.04 -4.92 -1.49
CA ARG A 170 16.29 -4.30 -2.81
C ARG A 170 15.22 -4.71 -3.83
N PHE A 171 14.92 -6.01 -3.93
CA PHE A 171 13.85 -6.54 -4.78
C PHE A 171 12.49 -5.93 -4.43
N TYR A 172 12.19 -5.77 -3.14
CA TYR A 172 10.94 -5.16 -2.67
C TYR A 172 10.71 -3.77 -3.25
N ARG A 173 11.75 -2.93 -3.28
CA ARG A 173 11.66 -1.57 -3.86
C ARG A 173 11.36 -1.61 -5.36
N LEU A 174 12.04 -2.48 -6.11
CA LEU A 174 11.77 -2.64 -7.54
C LEU A 174 10.36 -3.16 -7.80
N ALA A 175 9.91 -4.11 -6.99
CA ALA A 175 8.60 -4.71 -7.12
C ALA A 175 7.46 -3.73 -6.77
N LEU A 176 7.70 -2.76 -5.87
CA LEU A 176 6.77 -1.66 -5.62
C LEU A 176 6.62 -0.74 -6.84
N LEU A 177 7.73 -0.32 -7.46
CA LEU A 177 7.65 0.51 -8.66
C LEU A 177 6.97 -0.24 -9.80
N PHE A 178 7.34 -1.51 -10.00
CA PHE A 178 6.66 -2.39 -10.94
C PHE A 178 5.15 -2.45 -10.70
N ASP A 179 4.70 -2.60 -9.44
CA ASP A 179 3.27 -2.65 -9.11
C ASP A 179 2.55 -1.34 -9.45
N GLU A 180 3.19 -0.20 -9.21
CA GLU A 180 2.64 1.12 -9.57
C GLU A 180 2.50 1.26 -11.10
N VAL A 181 3.45 0.75 -11.88
CA VAL A 181 3.39 0.78 -13.35
C VAL A 181 2.39 -0.23 -13.92
N ALA A 182 2.50 -1.49 -13.52
CA ALA A 182 1.78 -2.61 -14.11
C ALA A 182 0.29 -2.64 -13.73
N TYR A 183 -0.08 -2.07 -12.58
CA TYR A 183 -1.45 -2.08 -12.07
C TYR A 183 -2.01 -0.70 -11.75
N GLY A 184 -1.16 0.31 -11.61
CA GLY A 184 -1.58 1.68 -11.34
C GLY A 184 -1.74 2.53 -12.60
N GLU A 185 -1.45 1.98 -13.78
CA GLU A 185 -1.42 2.71 -15.08
C GLU A 185 -0.57 3.98 -15.00
N ARG A 186 0.47 3.97 -14.16
CA ARG A 186 1.35 5.11 -13.99
C ARG A 186 2.33 5.20 -15.16
N GLU A 187 2.36 6.34 -15.82
CA GLU A 187 3.42 6.69 -16.76
C GLU A 187 4.68 7.08 -15.98
N LEU A 188 5.81 6.47 -16.35
CA LEU A 188 7.12 6.78 -15.79
C LEU A 188 7.88 7.74 -16.69
N GLU A 189 8.63 8.64 -16.06
CA GLU A 189 9.61 9.47 -16.73
C GLU A 189 11.01 8.81 -16.69
N GLU A 190 11.92 9.33 -17.51
CA GLU A 190 13.27 8.78 -17.68
C GLU A 190 14.09 8.83 -16.39
N ASP A 191 13.92 9.88 -15.61
CA ASP A 191 14.62 10.13 -14.34
C ASP A 191 14.28 9.09 -13.26
N GLU A 192 13.08 8.51 -13.32
CA GLU A 192 12.67 7.41 -12.44
C GLU A 192 13.09 6.04 -12.98
N TYR A 193 13.05 5.87 -14.30
CA TYR A 193 13.41 4.60 -14.94
C TYR A 193 14.92 4.33 -14.91
N LEU A 194 15.78 5.34 -15.09
CA LEU A 194 17.23 5.13 -15.12
C LEU A 194 17.78 4.53 -13.82
N PRO A 195 17.47 5.05 -12.61
CA PRO A 195 17.88 4.42 -11.35
C PRO A 195 17.33 3.00 -11.20
N TYR A 196 16.07 2.77 -11.61
CA TYR A 196 15.44 1.46 -11.57
C TYR A 196 16.20 0.44 -12.41
N LYS A 197 16.53 0.82 -13.66
CA LYS A 197 17.32 0.01 -14.58
C LYS A 197 18.70 -0.29 -13.99
N GLN A 198 19.40 0.71 -13.47
CA GLN A 198 20.72 0.52 -12.87
C GLN A 198 20.69 -0.44 -11.69
N GLU A 199 19.70 -0.32 -10.79
CA GLU A 199 19.56 -1.24 -9.67
C GLU A 199 19.29 -2.67 -10.15
N ALA A 200 18.42 -2.86 -11.15
CA ALA A 200 18.16 -4.17 -11.75
C ALA A 200 19.41 -4.78 -12.41
N LEU A 201 20.11 -4.02 -13.25
CA LEU A 201 21.30 -4.46 -13.98
C LEU A 201 22.47 -4.81 -13.07
N SER A 202 22.59 -4.15 -11.91
CA SER A 202 23.66 -4.47 -10.98
C SER A 202 23.66 -5.95 -10.56
N TRP A 203 22.50 -6.62 -10.48
CA TRP A 203 22.49 -8.06 -10.22
C TRP A 203 22.98 -8.89 -11.40
N LEU A 204 22.63 -8.49 -12.63
CA LEU A 204 23.06 -9.18 -13.84
C LEU A 204 24.59 -9.08 -14.02
N GLU A 205 25.17 -7.93 -13.68
CA GLU A 205 26.60 -7.65 -13.85
C GLU A 205 27.48 -8.30 -12.77
N HIS A 206 27.02 -8.34 -11.51
CA HIS A 206 27.87 -8.73 -10.36
C HIS A 206 28.30 -10.20 -10.34
N GLU A 207 27.76 -11.09 -11.18
CA GLU A 207 28.13 -12.50 -11.20
C GLU A 207 28.89 -12.95 -12.45
N THR A 208 28.92 -12.14 -13.51
CA THR A 208 29.71 -12.45 -14.72
C THR A 208 31.21 -12.48 -14.40
N ASP A 209 31.65 -11.73 -13.37
CA ASP A 209 33.02 -11.72 -12.85
C ASP A 209 33.34 -12.87 -11.86
N SER A 210 32.36 -13.71 -11.52
CA SER A 210 32.52 -14.79 -10.51
C SER A 210 32.49 -16.21 -11.07
N GLN A 211 32.55 -16.36 -12.40
CA GLN A 211 32.83 -17.65 -13.06
C GLN A 211 34.34 -17.76 -13.32
N PRO A 212 35.14 -18.39 -12.44
CA PRO A 212 36.43 -18.90 -12.87
C PRO A 212 36.17 -20.10 -13.79
N TYR A 213 36.77 -20.08 -14.97
CA TYR A 213 36.92 -21.22 -15.87
C TYR A 213 36.88 -22.57 -15.13
N SER A 214 35.96 -23.45 -15.54
CA SER A 214 36.03 -24.89 -15.29
C SER A 214 35.44 -25.64 -16.48
#